data_AF-A0A651FKS6-F1
#
_entry.id   AF-A0A651FKS6-F1
#
_cell.length_a   1.000
_cell.length_b   1.000
_cell.length_c   1.000
_cell.angle_alpha   90.00
_cell.angle_beta   90.00
_cell.angle_gamma   90.00
#
_symmetry.space_group_name_H-M   'P 1'
#
loop_
_entity.id
_entity.type
_entity.pdbx_description
1 polymer ?
#
loop_
_entity_poly.entity_id
_entity_poly.type
_entity_poly.pdbx_seq_one_letter_code
_entity_poly.pdbx_strand_id
1 'polypeptide(L)'
;MTGWRIFGLLTLFIAGASAASPVHAQSARQTAEMTARGCVIRSDVTGRYWACPAGGLRQTDSNRQQSSRPPKQSSRQPGQTQQPDRDNLRSIGPLARSYCVRTCDGYFFPLDGMQNKAEEGRRAACSAGCPGAKTALYSTRPGEEIEDARTTGDSRRYGELEIAFMHREKLVNGCTCRRSNDTSPVEAARNDDTLRRGDIIVTETGMEVYQGPNQFVDYREADSIGRSTREELTRLLNVSQR
;
A
#
# COMPACT_ATOMS: atom_id res chain seq x y z
N MET A 1 84.98 -22.90 27.80
CA MET A 1 85.44 -22.17 29.01
C MET A 1 85.02 -20.72 28.83
N THR A 2 84.40 -20.16 29.88
CA THR A 2 84.11 -18.72 30.13
C THR A 2 83.31 -17.99 29.04
N GLY A 3 82.09 -17.52 29.22
CA GLY A 3 81.43 -16.99 30.41
C GLY A 3 81.03 -15.54 30.13
N TRP A 4 79.74 -15.20 30.14
CA TRP A 4 79.30 -13.87 30.52
C TRP A 4 77.87 -13.88 31.06
N ARG A 5 77.75 -13.41 32.30
CA ARG A 5 76.50 -13.12 33.02
C ARG A 5 76.35 -11.61 33.08
N ILE A 6 75.22 -11.05 32.63
CA ILE A 6 74.65 -9.77 33.10
C ILE A 6 73.13 -9.90 32.89
N PHE A 7 72.34 -10.22 33.92
CA PHE A 7 71.53 -9.30 34.75
C PHE A 7 70.73 -8.25 33.98
N GLY A 8 69.39 -8.31 34.03
CA GLY A 8 68.58 -7.17 33.57
C GLY A 8 67.07 -7.39 33.48
N LEU A 9 66.37 -7.02 34.56
CA LEU A 9 64.99 -6.53 34.61
C LEU A 9 63.81 -7.47 34.33
N LEU A 10 63.37 -8.05 35.45
CA LEU A 10 61.98 -8.18 35.87
C LEU A 10 61.14 -6.92 35.48
N THR A 11 60.20 -7.05 34.55
CA THR A 11 59.02 -6.17 34.46
C THR A 11 57.76 -7.01 34.46
N LEU A 12 57.14 -7.06 35.63
CA LEU A 12 55.83 -7.64 35.88
C LEU A 12 54.77 -6.63 35.40
N PHE A 13 54.31 -6.74 34.16
CA PHE A 13 53.12 -5.99 33.71
C PHE A 13 51.87 -6.73 34.18
N ILE A 14 51.37 -6.35 35.36
CA ILE A 14 49.98 -6.59 35.75
C ILE A 14 49.14 -5.48 35.11
N ALA A 15 48.48 -5.78 34.00
CA ALA A 15 47.30 -5.05 33.54
C ALA A 15 46.15 -6.08 33.60
N GLY A 16 45.30 -6.06 34.62
CA GLY A 16 44.34 -4.98 34.83
C GLY A 16 43.06 -5.35 34.07
N ALA A 17 42.38 -6.41 34.52
CA ALA A 17 41.07 -6.77 34.01
C ALA A 17 40.07 -5.68 34.38
N SER A 18 39.78 -4.78 33.43
CA SER A 18 38.73 -3.78 33.57
C SER A 18 37.38 -4.49 33.65
N ALA A 19 36.84 -4.55 34.87
CA ALA A 19 35.45 -4.94 35.12
C ALA A 19 34.52 -3.97 34.38
N ALA A 20 33.88 -4.46 33.32
CA ALA A 20 32.87 -3.72 32.58
C ALA A 20 31.71 -3.36 33.52
N SER A 21 31.36 -2.06 33.53
CA SER A 21 30.32 -1.50 34.38
C SER A 21 28.96 -2.20 34.17
N PRO A 22 28.13 -2.34 35.21
CA PRO A 22 26.88 -3.13 35.18
C PRO A 22 25.84 -2.66 34.15
N VAL A 23 25.99 -1.45 33.61
CA VAL A 23 25.14 -0.88 32.56
C VAL A 23 25.34 -1.57 31.21
N HIS A 24 26.56 -2.01 30.88
CA HIS A 24 26.84 -2.69 29.60
C HIS A 24 26.35 -4.15 29.58
N ALA A 25 26.34 -4.82 30.74
CA ALA A 25 25.85 -6.19 30.86
C ALA A 25 24.32 -6.29 30.72
N GLN A 26 23.59 -5.26 31.15
CA GLN A 26 22.13 -5.20 31.00
C GLN A 26 21.70 -5.02 29.54
N SER A 27 22.42 -4.18 28.78
CA SER A 27 22.12 -3.94 27.36
C SER A 27 22.27 -5.21 26.52
N ALA A 28 23.33 -6.01 26.74
CA ALA A 28 23.57 -7.25 26.00
C ALA A 28 22.49 -8.34 26.25
N ARG A 29 21.96 -8.43 27.47
CA ARG A 29 20.88 -9.37 27.79
C ARG A 29 19.56 -8.94 27.13
N GLN A 30 19.29 -7.64 27.08
CA GLN A 30 18.10 -7.09 26.42
C GLN A 30 18.14 -7.30 24.90
N THR A 31 19.29 -7.11 24.23
CA THR A 31 19.46 -7.41 22.80
C THR A 31 19.19 -8.89 22.51
N ALA A 32 19.75 -9.80 23.32
CA ALA A 32 19.56 -11.24 23.14
C ALA A 32 18.09 -11.66 23.29
N GLU A 33 17.40 -11.12 24.30
CA GLU A 33 15.97 -11.40 24.53
C GLU A 33 15.09 -10.85 23.40
N MET A 34 15.38 -9.64 22.90
CA MET A 34 14.62 -9.05 21.81
C MET A 34 14.85 -9.77 20.48
N THR A 35 16.07 -10.25 20.23
CA THR A 35 16.38 -11.07 19.05
C THR A 35 15.65 -12.42 19.11
N ALA A 36 15.60 -13.07 20.29
CA ALA A 36 14.86 -14.31 20.50
C ALA A 36 13.33 -14.15 20.28
N ARG A 37 12.80 -12.94 20.49
CA ARG A 37 11.40 -12.57 20.22
C ARG A 37 11.13 -12.20 18.76
N GLY A 38 12.11 -12.35 17.87
CA GLY A 38 12.00 -11.99 16.46
C GLY A 38 11.90 -10.48 16.23
N CYS A 39 12.33 -9.67 17.20
CA CYS A 39 12.37 -8.22 17.02
C CYS A 39 13.57 -7.83 16.17
N VAL A 40 13.37 -6.84 15.30
CA VAL A 40 14.44 -6.26 14.46
C VAL A 40 14.70 -4.82 14.89
N ILE A 41 15.97 -4.41 14.86
CA ILE A 41 16.36 -3.02 15.13
C ILE A 41 16.03 -2.19 13.89
N ARG A 42 15.20 -1.16 14.05
CA ARG A 42 14.96 -0.13 13.02
C ARG A 42 15.55 1.19 13.49
N SER A 43 15.96 2.01 12.52
CA SER A 43 16.41 3.38 12.77
C SER A 43 15.57 4.32 11.93
N ASP A 44 15.00 5.34 12.56
CA ASP A 44 14.36 6.45 11.88
C ASP A 44 14.88 7.79 12.42
N VAL A 45 14.22 8.90 12.06
CA VAL A 45 14.62 10.26 12.47
C VAL A 45 14.56 10.45 13.99
N THR A 46 13.78 9.64 14.71
CA THR A 46 13.62 9.71 16.17
C THR A 46 14.65 8.86 16.94
N GLY A 47 15.40 8.00 16.25
CA GLY A 47 16.47 7.19 16.82
C GLY A 47 16.38 5.71 16.44
N ARG A 48 17.08 4.86 17.19
CA ARG A 48 17.02 3.39 17.03
C ARG A 48 16.07 2.78 18.04
N TYR A 49 15.14 1.95 17.56
CA TYR A 49 14.17 1.25 18.38
C TYR A 49 13.97 -0.19 17.90
N TRP A 50 13.37 -1.02 18.75
CA TRP A 50 13.03 -2.41 18.42
C TRP A 50 11.62 -2.49 17.85
N ALA A 51 11.48 -3.12 16.69
CA ALA A 51 10.20 -3.43 16.07
C ALA A 51 9.97 -4.94 16.17
N CYS A 52 8.97 -5.35 16.96
CA CYS A 52 8.61 -6.76 17.15
C CYS A 52 7.30 -7.07 16.40
N PRO A 53 7.17 -8.23 15.72
CA PRO A 53 6.00 -8.59 14.91
C PRO A 53 4.72 -8.85 15.73
N ALA A 54 4.83 -9.08 17.03
CA ALA A 54 3.67 -9.15 17.94
C ALA A 54 3.50 -7.80 18.66
N GLY A 55 2.64 -6.94 18.11
CA GLY A 55 2.20 -5.71 18.76
C GLY A 55 1.50 -6.03 20.09
N GLY A 56 2.19 -5.77 21.20
CA GLY A 56 1.67 -5.98 22.54
C GLY A 56 2.65 -5.46 23.58
N LEU A 57 2.69 -4.14 23.74
CA LEU A 57 3.35 -3.48 24.86
C LEU A 57 2.70 -3.92 26.17
N ARG A 58 3.25 -4.95 26.82
CA ARG A 58 3.18 -5.06 28.28
C ARG A 58 4.30 -4.21 28.85
N GLN A 59 3.96 -2.97 29.25
CA GLN A 59 4.80 -2.21 30.16
C GLN A 59 4.82 -2.95 31.49
N THR A 60 5.99 -3.47 31.85
CA THR A 60 6.27 -3.93 33.21
C THR A 60 6.59 -2.72 34.09
N ASP A 61 5.74 -2.59 35.09
CA ASP A 61 6.03 -2.21 36.47
C ASP A 61 6.02 -0.75 36.92
N SER A 62 5.32 -0.61 38.05
CA SER A 62 5.53 0.32 39.16
C SER A 62 4.87 1.70 39.03
N ASN A 63 3.66 1.86 39.56
CA ASN A 63 3.40 2.59 40.82
C ASN A 63 1.88 2.76 41.09
N ARG A 64 1.40 2.04 42.10
CA ARG A 64 0.59 2.55 43.23
C ARG A 64 -0.79 3.19 43.00
N GLN A 65 -1.73 2.60 43.75
CA GLN A 65 -2.96 3.15 44.34
C GLN A 65 -4.27 3.11 43.53
N GLN A 66 -4.81 1.89 43.49
CA GLN A 66 -6.11 1.55 44.05
C GLN A 66 -6.77 2.68 44.87
N SER A 67 -7.79 3.32 44.28
CA SER A 67 -8.81 4.08 45.02
C SER A 67 -10.17 3.68 44.48
N SER A 68 -10.82 2.79 45.23
CA SER A 68 -12.24 2.47 45.12
C SER A 68 -13.07 3.69 45.52
N ARG A 69 -13.78 4.30 44.56
CA ARG A 69 -14.90 5.21 44.83
C ARG A 69 -16.11 4.85 43.96
N PRO A 70 -17.34 4.97 44.51
CA PRO A 70 -18.57 4.42 43.93
C PRO A 70 -19.05 5.19 42.68
N PRO A 71 -19.94 4.60 41.86
CA PRO A 71 -20.34 5.20 40.59
C PRO A 71 -21.23 6.42 40.85
N LYS A 72 -20.79 7.60 40.40
CA LYS A 72 -21.67 8.76 40.31
C LYS A 72 -22.50 8.64 39.04
N GLN A 73 -23.80 8.43 39.24
CA GLN A 73 -24.83 8.69 38.25
C GLN A 73 -24.69 10.12 37.74
N SER A 74 -24.55 10.28 36.42
CA SER A 74 -24.75 11.58 35.78
C SER A 74 -25.45 11.39 34.45
N SER A 75 -26.67 11.94 34.43
CA SER A 75 -27.38 12.58 33.34
C SER A 75 -27.47 11.88 31.97
N ARG A 76 -28.73 11.56 31.64
CA ARG A 76 -29.22 11.26 30.29
C ARG A 76 -28.78 12.35 29.31
N GLN A 77 -28.08 11.97 28.25
CA GLN A 77 -28.05 12.69 26.98
C GLN A 77 -28.66 11.80 25.89
N PRO A 78 -29.79 12.18 25.27
CA PRO A 78 -30.29 11.51 24.08
C PRO A 78 -29.60 12.08 22.83
N GLY A 79 -29.12 11.20 21.95
CA GLY A 79 -28.82 11.54 20.56
C GLY A 79 -27.33 11.67 20.22
N GLN A 80 -26.58 10.57 20.30
CA GLN A 80 -25.44 10.36 19.42
C GLN A 80 -25.74 9.13 18.57
N THR A 81 -26.12 9.39 17.32
CA THR A 81 -26.26 8.37 16.28
C THR A 81 -24.90 7.70 16.12
N GLN A 82 -24.78 6.50 16.65
CA GLN A 82 -23.61 5.65 16.46
C GLN A 82 -23.43 5.44 14.96
N GLN A 83 -22.35 5.98 14.40
CA GLN A 83 -21.88 5.59 13.08
C GLN A 83 -21.68 4.07 13.12
N PRO A 84 -22.27 3.30 12.18
CA PRO A 84 -22.10 1.85 12.22
C PRO A 84 -20.62 1.54 12.04
N ASP A 85 -20.07 0.80 13.02
CA ASP A 85 -18.76 0.18 12.97
C ASP A 85 -18.54 -0.46 11.59
N ARG A 86 -17.55 0.04 10.85
CA ARG A 86 -17.22 -0.44 9.49
C ARG A 86 -16.69 -1.87 9.50
N ASP A 87 -16.45 -2.44 10.69
CA ASP A 87 -15.91 -3.79 10.87
C ASP A 87 -16.97 -4.88 11.05
N ASN A 88 -18.27 -4.54 11.11
CA ASN A 88 -19.38 -5.51 11.17
C ASN A 88 -19.90 -5.98 9.80
N LEU A 89 -19.18 -5.68 8.70
CA LEU A 89 -19.53 -6.16 7.35
C LEU A 89 -19.00 -7.59 7.06
N ARG A 90 -18.72 -8.39 8.08
CA ARG A 90 -18.24 -9.79 7.93
C ARG A 90 -19.29 -10.85 8.26
N SER A 91 -20.53 -10.46 8.55
CA SER A 91 -21.64 -11.40 8.80
C SER A 91 -22.91 -11.05 8.00
N ILE A 92 -22.73 -10.47 6.81
CA ILE A 92 -23.78 -10.39 5.80
C ILE A 92 -23.44 -11.48 4.79
N GLY A 93 -24.38 -12.39 4.51
CA GLY A 93 -24.23 -13.37 3.43
C GLY A 93 -23.78 -12.70 2.12
N PRO A 94 -23.25 -13.45 1.15
CA PRO A 94 -22.61 -12.87 -0.03
C PRO A 94 -23.53 -11.83 -0.68
N LEU A 95 -23.09 -10.57 -0.74
CA LEU A 95 -23.92 -9.49 -1.27
C LEU A 95 -24.03 -9.60 -2.79
N ALA A 96 -25.17 -9.17 -3.33
CA ALA A 96 -25.32 -8.93 -4.76
C ALA A 96 -24.25 -7.92 -5.22
N ARG A 97 -23.56 -8.22 -6.33
CA ARG A 97 -22.55 -7.35 -6.93
C ARG A 97 -23.11 -6.70 -8.19
N SER A 98 -22.55 -5.56 -8.56
CA SER A 98 -22.85 -4.87 -9.80
C SER A 98 -21.57 -4.73 -10.60
N TYR A 99 -21.68 -4.92 -11.91
CA TYR A 99 -20.59 -4.88 -12.86
C TYR A 99 -20.96 -4.00 -14.04
N CYS A 100 -20.02 -3.21 -14.51
CA CYS A 100 -20.14 -2.48 -15.76
C CYS A 100 -19.45 -3.28 -16.85
N VAL A 101 -20.19 -3.67 -17.88
CA VAL A 101 -19.69 -4.42 -19.01
C VAL A 101 -19.62 -3.51 -20.23
N ARG A 102 -18.46 -3.44 -20.88
CA ARG A 102 -18.27 -2.76 -22.16
C ARG A 102 -18.85 -3.62 -23.27
N THR A 103 -19.77 -3.06 -24.04
CA THR A 103 -20.62 -3.85 -24.96
C THR A 103 -19.94 -4.24 -26.26
N CYS A 104 -18.68 -3.84 -26.48
CA CYS A 104 -17.97 -4.09 -27.74
C CYS A 104 -16.93 -5.23 -27.65
N ASP A 105 -16.48 -5.57 -26.44
CA ASP A 105 -15.51 -6.66 -26.20
C ASP A 105 -15.76 -7.43 -24.88
N GLY A 106 -16.86 -7.13 -24.20
CA GLY A 106 -17.25 -7.75 -22.95
C GLY A 106 -16.31 -7.50 -21.78
N TYR A 107 -15.42 -6.51 -21.83
CA TYR A 107 -14.64 -6.13 -20.65
C TYR A 107 -15.57 -5.74 -19.50
N PHE A 108 -15.28 -6.18 -18.28
CA PHE A 108 -16.09 -5.84 -17.12
C PHE A 108 -15.26 -5.30 -15.96
N PHE A 109 -15.84 -4.39 -15.19
CA PHE A 109 -15.27 -3.88 -13.94
C PHE A 109 -16.34 -3.80 -12.84
N PRO A 110 -15.98 -4.09 -11.57
CA PRO A 110 -16.93 -4.05 -10.47
C PRO A 110 -17.32 -2.61 -10.11
N LEU A 111 -18.58 -2.43 -9.71
CA LEU A 111 -19.08 -1.21 -9.06
C LEU A 111 -19.19 -1.44 -7.55
N ASP A 112 -18.05 -1.39 -6.87
CA ASP A 112 -17.99 -1.55 -5.43
C ASP A 112 -18.67 -0.36 -4.71
N GLY A 113 -19.35 -0.63 -3.59
CA GLY A 113 -20.00 0.39 -2.77
C GLY A 113 -21.26 1.04 -3.38
N MET A 114 -21.70 0.62 -4.57
CA MET A 114 -22.88 1.19 -5.23
C MET A 114 -24.16 0.33 -5.10
N GLN A 115 -24.14 -0.73 -4.28
CA GLN A 115 -25.26 -1.67 -4.14
C GLN A 115 -26.55 -0.99 -3.66
N ASN A 116 -26.42 0.05 -2.83
CA ASN A 116 -27.56 0.82 -2.31
C ASN A 116 -28.06 1.90 -3.27
N LYS A 117 -27.41 2.10 -4.42
CA LYS A 117 -27.84 3.10 -5.41
C LYS A 117 -28.88 2.51 -6.34
N ALA A 118 -29.85 3.35 -6.71
CA ALA A 118 -30.77 3.05 -7.78
C ALA A 118 -30.02 2.67 -9.06
N GLU A 119 -30.66 1.86 -9.88
CA GLU A 119 -30.08 1.34 -11.13
C GLU A 119 -29.55 2.44 -12.05
N GLU A 120 -30.27 3.55 -12.16
CA GLU A 120 -29.86 4.70 -12.94
C GLU A 120 -28.54 5.30 -12.45
N GLY A 121 -28.37 5.43 -11.13
CA GLY A 121 -27.11 5.91 -10.55
C GLY A 121 -25.94 4.97 -10.83
N ARG A 122 -26.19 3.65 -10.85
CA ARG A 122 -25.19 2.64 -11.22
C ARG A 122 -24.85 2.69 -12.71
N ARG A 123 -25.84 2.88 -13.59
CA ARG A 123 -25.62 3.09 -15.04
C ARG A 123 -24.83 4.36 -15.33
N ALA A 124 -25.13 5.45 -14.64
CA ALA A 124 -24.39 6.70 -14.74
C ALA A 124 -22.94 6.50 -14.32
N ALA A 125 -22.69 5.76 -13.22
CA ALA A 125 -21.34 5.41 -12.79
C ALA A 125 -20.59 4.54 -13.82
N CYS A 126 -21.26 3.59 -14.49
CA CYS A 126 -20.65 2.83 -15.59
C CYS A 126 -20.20 3.73 -16.74
N SER A 127 -21.07 4.67 -17.13
CA SER A 127 -20.79 5.60 -18.24
C SER A 127 -19.65 6.56 -17.88
N ALA A 128 -19.61 7.03 -16.62
CA ALA A 128 -18.56 7.89 -16.11
C ALA A 128 -17.21 7.15 -15.98
N GLY A 129 -17.23 5.88 -15.56
CA GLY A 129 -16.02 5.07 -15.41
C GLY A 129 -15.41 4.61 -16.75
N CYS A 130 -16.20 4.59 -17.82
CA CYS A 130 -15.71 4.21 -19.14
C CYS A 130 -16.32 5.10 -20.24
N PRO A 131 -15.91 6.37 -20.34
CA PRO A 131 -16.53 7.32 -21.26
C PRO A 131 -16.17 7.11 -22.74
N GLY A 132 -15.08 6.38 -23.03
CA GLY A 132 -14.64 6.07 -24.39
C GLY A 132 -15.40 4.94 -25.07
N ALA A 133 -16.28 4.23 -24.37
CA ALA A 133 -17.03 3.12 -24.94
C ALA A 133 -18.43 2.98 -24.31
N LYS A 134 -19.35 2.34 -25.04
CA LYS A 134 -20.68 2.04 -24.51
C LYS A 134 -20.59 0.95 -23.45
N THR A 135 -21.22 1.18 -22.30
CA THR A 135 -21.30 0.24 -21.19
C THR A 135 -22.74 -0.16 -20.87
N ALA A 136 -22.89 -1.33 -20.27
CA ALA A 136 -24.15 -1.88 -19.78
C ALA A 136 -23.96 -2.38 -18.33
N LEU A 137 -25.01 -2.22 -17.52
CA LEU A 137 -24.99 -2.63 -16.11
C LEU A 137 -25.45 -4.07 -15.98
N TYR A 138 -24.63 -4.91 -15.35
CA TYR A 138 -24.96 -6.29 -15.00
C TYR A 138 -24.97 -6.43 -13.48
N SER A 139 -25.91 -7.18 -12.94
CA SER A 139 -26.02 -7.44 -11.50
C SER A 139 -26.09 -8.93 -11.23
N THR A 140 -25.43 -9.37 -10.16
CA THR A 140 -25.49 -10.75 -9.68
C THR A 140 -26.47 -10.86 -8.53
N ARG A 141 -27.00 -12.07 -8.29
CA ARG A 141 -27.63 -12.39 -7.01
C ARG A 141 -26.56 -12.64 -5.93
N PRO A 142 -26.96 -12.61 -4.65
CA PRO A 142 -26.13 -13.11 -3.55
C PRO A 142 -25.44 -14.44 -3.87
N GLY A 143 -24.11 -14.44 -3.92
CA GLY A 143 -23.29 -15.64 -4.16
C GLY A 143 -23.10 -16.05 -5.62
N GLU A 144 -23.66 -15.30 -6.58
CA GLU A 144 -23.39 -15.47 -8.01
C GLU A 144 -22.16 -14.66 -8.44
N GLU A 145 -21.41 -15.19 -9.41
CA GLU A 145 -20.26 -14.54 -10.04
C GLU A 145 -20.66 -13.80 -11.32
N ILE A 146 -19.70 -13.14 -11.96
CA ILE A 146 -19.93 -12.33 -13.17
C ILE A 146 -20.55 -13.14 -14.31
N GLU A 147 -20.19 -14.41 -14.46
CA GLU A 147 -20.71 -15.32 -15.47
C GLU A 147 -22.24 -15.39 -15.45
N ASP A 148 -22.83 -15.31 -14.25
CA ASP A 148 -24.26 -15.42 -14.01
C ASP A 148 -25.00 -14.08 -13.97
N ALA A 149 -24.26 -12.97 -14.04
CA ALA A 149 -24.82 -11.64 -13.94
C ALA A 149 -25.79 -11.33 -15.09
N ARG A 150 -26.82 -10.52 -14.83
CA ARG A 150 -27.87 -10.17 -15.80
C ARG A 150 -28.13 -8.66 -15.83
N THR A 151 -28.63 -8.17 -16.97
CA THR A 151 -29.10 -6.78 -17.09
C THR A 151 -30.58 -6.70 -16.73
N THR A 152 -31.03 -5.53 -16.28
CA THR A 152 -32.47 -5.31 -16.07
C THR A 152 -33.17 -5.18 -17.42
N GLY A 153 -34.05 -6.14 -17.73
CA GLY A 153 -34.82 -6.19 -18.97
C GLY A 153 -34.36 -7.24 -19.99
N ASP A 154 -33.18 -7.84 -19.80
CA ASP A 154 -32.73 -9.00 -20.57
C ASP A 154 -32.39 -10.15 -19.61
N SER A 155 -32.93 -11.34 -19.89
CA SER A 155 -32.63 -12.53 -19.10
C SER A 155 -31.28 -13.16 -19.43
N ARG A 156 -30.60 -12.76 -20.52
CA ARG A 156 -29.31 -13.36 -20.90
C ARG A 156 -28.24 -13.11 -19.84
N ARG A 157 -27.50 -14.17 -19.49
CA ARG A 157 -26.36 -14.04 -18.59
C ARG A 157 -25.18 -13.44 -19.33
N TYR A 158 -24.30 -12.75 -18.62
CA TYR A 158 -23.07 -12.22 -19.20
C TYR A 158 -22.22 -13.34 -19.84
N GLY A 159 -22.11 -14.51 -19.21
CA GLY A 159 -21.37 -15.65 -19.78
C GLY A 159 -21.97 -16.26 -21.07
N GLU A 160 -23.22 -15.92 -21.41
CA GLU A 160 -23.91 -16.37 -22.62
C GLU A 160 -23.79 -15.35 -23.79
N LEU A 161 -23.03 -14.26 -23.60
CA LEU A 161 -22.78 -13.28 -24.65
C LEU A 161 -21.64 -13.76 -25.55
N GLU A 162 -21.73 -13.52 -26.86
CA GLU A 162 -20.64 -13.80 -27.80
C GLU A 162 -19.37 -12.98 -27.49
N ILE A 163 -19.55 -11.82 -26.86
CA ILE A 163 -18.47 -10.93 -26.43
C ILE A 163 -17.95 -11.28 -25.03
N ALA A 164 -18.55 -12.23 -24.31
CA ALA A 164 -18.16 -12.57 -22.96
C ALA A 164 -16.67 -12.92 -22.92
N PHE A 165 -15.91 -12.24 -22.05
CA PHE A 165 -14.48 -12.45 -21.88
C PHE A 165 -13.60 -12.25 -23.12
N MET A 166 -14.15 -11.72 -24.23
CA MET A 166 -13.40 -11.52 -25.47
C MET A 166 -12.16 -10.64 -25.27
N HIS A 167 -12.24 -9.64 -24.39
CA HIS A 167 -11.12 -8.79 -23.95
C HIS A 167 -9.90 -9.55 -23.40
N ARG A 168 -10.05 -10.81 -22.96
CA ARG A 168 -8.95 -11.64 -22.46
C ARG A 168 -8.16 -12.29 -23.60
N GLU A 169 -8.80 -12.50 -24.74
CA GLU A 169 -8.23 -13.21 -25.88
C GLU A 169 -7.70 -12.26 -26.95
N LYS A 170 -8.38 -11.13 -27.16
CA LYS A 170 -8.00 -10.14 -28.18
C LYS A 170 -8.36 -8.73 -27.79
N LEU A 171 -7.60 -7.78 -28.32
CA LEU A 171 -7.90 -6.36 -28.25
C LEU A 171 -8.78 -5.97 -29.45
N VAL A 172 -10.00 -5.51 -29.17
CA VAL A 172 -10.91 -4.97 -30.20
C VAL A 172 -10.57 -3.51 -30.44
N ASN A 173 -10.28 -3.13 -31.69
CA ASN A 173 -9.90 -1.77 -32.02
C ASN A 173 -11.04 -0.78 -31.68
N GLY A 174 -10.70 0.34 -31.02
CA GLY A 174 -11.67 1.33 -30.56
C GLY A 174 -12.46 0.94 -29.30
N CYS A 175 -12.26 -0.25 -28.73
CA CYS A 175 -12.87 -0.67 -27.46
C CYS A 175 -11.99 -0.30 -26.28
N THR A 176 -11.94 0.98 -25.93
CA THR A 176 -11.21 1.47 -24.75
C THR A 176 -12.07 2.45 -23.95
N CYS A 177 -11.80 2.55 -22.65
CA CYS A 177 -12.45 3.56 -21.81
C CYS A 177 -11.91 4.97 -22.06
N ARG A 178 -10.76 5.07 -22.74
CA ARG A 178 -10.17 6.32 -23.20
C ARG A 178 -10.87 6.79 -24.47
N ARG A 179 -11.26 8.06 -24.55
CA ARG A 179 -11.81 8.63 -25.77
C ARG A 179 -10.72 8.74 -26.82
N SER A 180 -11.08 8.57 -28.09
CA SER A 180 -10.16 8.62 -29.24
C SER A 180 -9.52 10.00 -29.45
N ASN A 181 -10.04 11.03 -28.79
CA ASN A 181 -9.54 12.41 -28.77
C ASN A 181 -8.90 12.80 -27.43
N ASP A 182 -8.71 11.86 -26.51
CA ASP A 182 -7.99 12.13 -25.26
C ASP A 182 -6.50 12.32 -25.58
N THR A 183 -5.94 13.32 -24.90
CA THR A 183 -4.53 13.68 -24.82
C THR A 183 -3.61 12.45 -24.79
N SER A 184 -2.37 12.59 -25.29
CA SER A 184 -1.39 11.49 -25.26
C SER A 184 -1.28 10.88 -23.86
N PRO A 185 -0.94 9.58 -23.69
CA PRO A 185 -0.80 8.98 -22.36
C PRO A 185 0.12 9.79 -21.42
N VAL A 186 1.16 10.39 -22.00
CA VAL A 186 2.07 11.30 -21.31
C VAL A 186 1.36 12.57 -20.83
N GLU A 187 0.56 13.22 -21.67
CA GLU A 187 -0.21 14.39 -21.26
C GLU A 187 -1.29 14.06 -20.23
N ALA A 188 -1.96 12.91 -20.36
CA ALA A 188 -2.91 12.45 -19.35
C ALA A 188 -2.21 12.25 -18.00
N ALA A 189 -1.03 11.62 -18.00
CA ALA A 189 -0.22 11.47 -16.80
C ALA A 189 0.23 12.82 -16.22
N ARG A 190 0.66 13.77 -17.06
CA ARG A 190 1.08 15.11 -16.61
C ARG A 190 -0.05 15.95 -15.99
N ASN A 191 -1.30 15.67 -16.37
CA ASN A 191 -2.49 16.34 -15.85
C ASN A 191 -3.18 15.56 -14.72
N ASP A 192 -2.55 14.51 -14.18
CA ASP A 192 -3.09 13.74 -13.08
C ASP A 192 -2.93 14.51 -11.75
N ASP A 193 -4.06 14.96 -11.18
CA ASP A 193 -4.11 15.71 -9.91
C ASP A 193 -3.61 14.90 -8.70
N THR A 194 -3.45 13.58 -8.85
CA THR A 194 -2.94 12.72 -7.78
C THR A 194 -1.42 12.66 -7.71
N LEU A 195 -0.72 13.26 -8.68
CA LEU A 195 0.74 13.29 -8.74
C LEU A 195 1.37 13.93 -7.48
N ARG A 196 2.37 13.24 -6.96
CA ARG A 196 3.19 13.66 -5.81
C ARG A 196 4.62 13.87 -6.23
N ARG A 197 5.28 14.82 -5.57
CA ARG A 197 6.69 15.12 -5.83
C ARG A 197 7.52 13.84 -5.73
N GLY A 198 8.24 13.51 -6.80
CA GLY A 198 9.02 12.27 -6.95
C GLY A 198 8.36 11.21 -7.84
N ASP A 199 7.10 11.39 -8.24
CA ASP A 199 6.45 10.50 -9.21
C ASP A 199 7.11 10.61 -10.59
N ILE A 200 7.25 9.47 -11.25
CA ILE A 200 7.98 9.35 -12.52
C ILE A 200 6.98 9.11 -13.65
N ILE A 201 7.05 9.93 -14.69
CA ILE A 201 6.30 9.77 -15.94
C ILE A 201 7.27 9.26 -17.00
N VAL A 202 6.93 8.11 -17.59
CA VAL A 202 7.67 7.54 -18.72
C VAL A 202 7.12 8.14 -20.01
N THR A 203 8.00 8.75 -20.79
CA THR A 203 7.69 9.37 -22.08
C THR A 203 8.41 8.63 -23.21
N GLU A 204 8.08 8.96 -24.46
CA GLU A 204 8.80 8.41 -25.63
C GLU A 204 10.29 8.80 -25.64
N THR A 205 10.63 9.95 -25.06
CA THR A 205 11.99 10.50 -25.06
C THR A 205 12.79 10.17 -23.80
N GLY A 206 12.16 9.62 -22.75
CA GLY A 206 12.85 9.28 -21.51
C GLY A 206 11.93 9.18 -20.29
N MET A 207 12.45 9.54 -19.13
CA MET A 207 11.67 9.61 -17.89
C MET A 207 11.75 11.00 -17.29
N GLU A 208 10.61 11.53 -16.92
CA GLU A 208 10.46 12.83 -16.25
C GLU A 208 9.96 12.59 -14.84
N VAL A 209 10.36 13.45 -13.90
CA VAL A 209 9.96 13.39 -12.50
C VAL A 209 9.15 14.62 -12.17
N TYR A 210 7.98 14.41 -11.59
CA TYR A 210 7.12 15.46 -11.10
C TYR A 210 7.74 16.14 -9.87
N GLN A 211 7.89 17.45 -9.92
CA GLN A 211 8.42 18.27 -8.82
C GLN A 211 7.35 19.19 -8.21
N GLY A 212 6.27 19.46 -8.94
CA GLY A 212 5.20 20.39 -8.55
C GLY A 212 4.34 20.75 -9.76
N PRO A 213 3.32 21.62 -9.58
CA PRO A 213 2.38 21.96 -10.64
C PRO A 213 3.09 22.42 -11.92
N ASN A 214 2.84 21.73 -13.04
CA ASN A 214 3.48 21.95 -14.34
C ASN A 214 5.03 21.89 -14.32
N GLN A 215 5.63 21.28 -13.29
CA GLN A 215 7.08 21.16 -13.16
C GLN A 215 7.50 19.69 -13.30
N PHE A 216 7.99 19.37 -14.50
CA PHE A 216 8.55 18.07 -14.85
C PHE A 216 10.01 18.26 -15.23
N VAL A 217 10.89 17.45 -14.66
CA VAL A 217 12.35 17.51 -14.90
C VAL A 217 12.86 16.13 -15.28
N ASP A 218 13.91 16.07 -16.07
CA ASP A 218 14.55 14.79 -16.39
C ASP A 218 14.96 14.06 -15.10
N TYR A 219 14.73 12.75 -15.06
CA TYR A 219 15.05 11.93 -13.89
C TYR A 219 16.53 12.02 -13.46
N ARG A 220 17.45 12.34 -14.37
CA ARG A 220 18.87 12.54 -14.07
C ARG A 220 19.12 13.78 -13.21
N GLU A 221 18.27 14.79 -13.32
CA GLU A 221 18.41 16.10 -12.69
C GLU A 221 17.48 16.27 -11.47
N ALA A 222 16.44 15.46 -11.38
CA ALA A 222 15.42 15.57 -10.34
C ALA A 222 15.98 15.29 -8.94
N ASP A 223 15.99 16.29 -8.05
CA ASP A 223 16.43 16.17 -6.66
C ASP A 223 15.45 15.39 -5.75
N SER A 224 14.21 15.18 -6.20
CA SER A 224 13.17 14.45 -5.50
C SER A 224 13.38 12.93 -5.48
N ILE A 225 14.33 12.42 -6.28
CA ILE A 225 14.70 11.00 -6.28
C ILE A 225 16.17 10.82 -5.88
N GLY A 226 16.47 9.71 -5.19
CA GLY A 226 17.81 9.41 -4.70
C GLY A 226 18.77 8.94 -5.79
N ARG A 227 20.08 8.96 -5.52
CA ARG A 227 21.11 8.49 -6.45
C ARG A 227 20.90 7.03 -6.89
N SER A 228 20.59 6.15 -5.94
CA SER A 228 20.28 4.74 -6.23
C SER A 228 19.12 4.58 -7.22
N THR A 229 18.04 5.35 -7.03
CA THR A 229 16.88 5.33 -7.93
C THR A 229 17.27 5.79 -9.33
N ARG A 230 18.05 6.87 -9.47
CA ARG A 230 18.51 7.33 -10.80
C ARG A 230 19.36 6.29 -11.51
N GLU A 231 20.25 5.61 -10.80
CA GLU A 231 21.08 4.54 -11.35
C GLU A 231 20.23 3.35 -11.82
N GLU A 232 19.19 2.99 -11.06
CA GLU A 232 18.23 1.96 -11.43
C GLU A 232 17.40 2.33 -12.67
N LEU A 233 16.82 3.53 -12.71
CA LEU A 233 16.03 4.01 -13.87
C LEU A 233 16.88 4.07 -15.15
N THR A 234 18.15 4.50 -15.03
CA THR A 234 19.09 4.49 -16.16
C THR A 234 19.31 3.08 -16.68
N ARG A 235 19.42 2.09 -15.78
CA ARG A 235 19.56 0.68 -16.17
C ARG A 235 18.33 0.19 -16.90
N LEU A 236 17.13 0.56 -16.45
CA LEU A 236 15.86 0.14 -17.05
C LEU A 236 15.69 0.69 -18.49
N LEU A 237 16.01 1.96 -18.73
CA LEU A 237 15.94 2.54 -20.08
C LEU A 237 16.92 1.87 -21.05
N ASN A 238 18.14 1.57 -20.59
CA ASN A 238 19.15 0.95 -21.44
C ASN A 238 18.79 -0.48 -21.87
N VAL A 239 17.97 -1.19 -21.09
CA VAL A 239 17.47 -2.53 -21.44
C VAL A 239 16.33 -2.43 -22.46
N SER A 240 15.49 -1.40 -22.36
CA SER A 240 14.36 -1.16 -23.27
C SER A 240 14.76 -0.73 -24.69
N GLN A 241 16.00 -0.27 -24.90
CA GLN A 241 16.51 0.19 -26.20
C GLN A 241 17.31 -0.88 -26.97
N ARG A 242 17.33 -2.14 -26.49
CA ARG A 242 17.91 -3.30 -27.21
C ARG A 242 16.82 -4.25 -27.67
#